data_AF-A0AAD6VLG6-F1
#
_entry.id   AF-A0AAD6VLG6-F1
#
_cell.length_a   1.000
_cell.length_b   1.000
_cell.length_c   1.000
_cell.angle_alpha   90.00
_cell.angle_beta   90.00
_cell.angle_gamma   90.00
#
_symmetry.space_group_name_H-M   'P 1'
#
loop_
_entity.id
_entity.type
_entity.pdbx_description
1 polymer ?
#
loop_
_entity_poly.entity_id
_entity_poly.type
_entity_poly.pdbx_seq_one_letter_code
_entity_poly.pdbx_strand_id
1 'polypeptide(L)'
;CRLWCNPAPKNGSQPDLILAATDANGVVHQTRAFNTETAGQLNSWLGGFEAQLRQMSAVNYDLFVHVLMMLYAERVQAHVEKKKQELNEEFWSKATGDL
;
A
#
# COMPACT_ATOMS: atom_id res chain seq x y z
N CYS A 1 14.42 6.85 0.22
CA CYS A 1 13.55 5.81 -0.36
C CYS A 1 14.13 5.28 -1.69
N ARG A 2 14.35 3.95 -1.85
CA ARG A 2 14.98 3.33 -3.06
C ARG A 2 14.15 2.21 -3.74
N LEU A 3 13.20 1.56 -3.06
CA LEU A 3 12.44 0.42 -3.60
C LEU A 3 10.91 0.57 -3.49
N TRP A 4 10.37 0.81 -2.30
CA TRP A 4 8.91 0.79 -2.08
C TRP A 4 8.23 2.15 -2.21
N CYS A 5 8.74 3.02 -3.08
CA CYS A 5 8.35 4.42 -3.09
C CYS A 5 7.19 4.66 -4.08
N ASN A 6 6.14 5.33 -3.60
CA ASN A 6 5.16 5.99 -4.47
C ASN A 6 5.91 7.07 -5.29
N PRO A 7 5.68 7.21 -6.62
CA PRO A 7 6.31 8.23 -7.47
C PRO A 7 5.82 9.66 -7.17
N ALA A 8 6.02 10.13 -5.94
CA ALA A 8 5.69 11.46 -5.45
C ALA A 8 6.98 12.31 -5.26
N PRO A 9 6.87 13.64 -5.06
CA PRO A 9 7.96 14.58 -5.36
C PRO A 9 9.25 14.33 -4.56
N LYS A 10 10.39 14.53 -5.24
CA LYS A 10 11.76 14.28 -4.73
C LYS A 10 12.22 15.26 -3.63
N ASN A 11 11.32 16.13 -3.15
CA ASN A 11 11.59 17.16 -2.16
C ASN A 11 11.48 16.65 -0.70
N GLY A 12 11.25 15.35 -0.49
CA GLY A 12 11.21 14.74 0.83
C GLY A 12 9.96 15.05 1.64
N SER A 13 8.90 15.58 1.01
CA SER A 13 7.66 15.95 1.69
C SER A 13 6.74 14.75 2.01
N GLN A 14 7.14 13.52 1.68
CA GLN A 14 6.33 12.32 1.91
C GLN A 14 6.98 11.44 3.00
N PRO A 15 6.20 10.94 3.98
CA PRO A 15 6.73 10.06 5.02
C PRO A 15 7.25 8.74 4.41
N ASP A 16 8.43 8.29 4.84
CA ASP A 16 8.99 6.99 4.46
C ASP A 16 8.02 5.87 4.89
N LEU A 17 7.72 4.93 3.98
CA LEU A 17 6.76 3.84 4.17
C LEU A 17 7.28 2.69 5.03
N ILE A 18 8.50 2.82 5.53
CA ILE A 18 9.17 1.88 6.44
C ILE A 18 9.89 2.71 7.51
N LEU A 19 9.58 2.44 8.78
CA LEU A 19 10.20 3.00 9.97
C LEU A 19 11.07 1.94 10.63
N ALA A 20 12.27 2.33 11.08
CA ALA A 20 13.05 1.48 11.97
C ALA A 20 12.44 1.54 13.38
N ALA A 21 12.02 0.40 13.93
CA ALA A 21 11.49 0.26 15.28
C ALA A 21 12.37 -0.71 16.07
N THR A 22 12.83 -0.29 17.24
CA THR A 22 13.61 -1.14 18.14
C THR A 22 12.65 -1.93 19.03
N ASP A 23 12.78 -3.25 19.05
CA ASP A 23 12.02 -4.10 19.95
C ASP A 23 12.55 -4.04 21.40
N ALA A 24 11.86 -4.71 22.32
CA ALA A 24 12.26 -4.78 23.73
C ALA A 24 13.62 -5.45 23.97
N ASN A 25 14.15 -6.17 22.98
CA ASN A 25 15.45 -6.85 23.03
C ASN A 25 16.58 -6.01 22.41
N GLY A 26 16.30 -4.78 21.98
CA GLY A 26 17.29 -3.90 21.34
C GLY A 26 17.53 -4.20 19.86
N VAL A 27 16.73 -5.07 19.24
CA VAL A 27 16.85 -5.40 17.81
C VAL A 27 16.04 -4.41 16.99
N VAL A 28 16.69 -3.83 15.98
CA VAL A 28 16.05 -2.89 15.06
C VAL A 28 15.35 -3.66 13.94
N HIS A 29 14.03 -3.52 13.88
CA HIS A 29 13.19 -4.10 12.83
C HIS A 29 12.66 -3.02 11.91
N GLN A 30 12.52 -3.36 10.63
CA GLN A 30 11.83 -2.52 9.66
C GLN A 30 10.32 -2.71 9.81
N THR A 31 9.63 -1.72 10.35
CA THR A 31 8.16 -1.68 10.47
C THR A 31 7.56 -0.89 9.32
N ARG A 32 6.48 -1.37 8.72
CA ARG A 32 5.77 -0.63 7.67
C ARG A 32 5.12 0.62 8.28
N ALA A 33 5.47 1.79 7.77
CA ALA A 33 4.79 3.03 8.12
C ALA A 33 3.41 3.07 7.46
N PHE A 34 2.40 3.48 8.21
CA PHE A 34 1.06 3.65 7.68
C PHE A 34 1.01 4.90 6.79
N ASN A 35 0.64 4.74 5.51
CA ASN A 35 0.47 5.87 4.61
C ASN A 35 -0.89 6.53 4.85
N THR A 36 -0.90 7.55 5.71
CA THR A 36 -2.11 8.32 6.03
C THR A 36 -2.71 9.00 4.80
N GLU A 37 -1.90 9.42 3.83
CA GLU A 37 -2.38 10.03 2.58
C GLU A 37 -3.13 9.03 1.70
N THR A 38 -2.59 7.82 1.53
CA THR A 38 -3.27 6.77 0.75
C THR A 38 -4.56 6.32 1.44
N ALA A 39 -4.54 6.20 2.78
CA ALA A 39 -5.75 5.92 3.54
C ALA A 39 -6.78 7.06 3.39
N GLY A 40 -6.35 8.32 3.42
CA GLY A 40 -7.21 9.49 3.18
C GLY A 40 -7.83 9.50 1.79
N GLN A 41 -7.05 9.19 0.75
CA GLN A 41 -7.55 9.09 -0.63
C GLN A 41 -8.58 7.97 -0.77
N LEU A 42 -8.32 6.79 -0.19
CA LEU A 42 -9.28 5.70 -0.16
C LEU A 42 -10.58 6.12 0.53
N ASN A 43 -10.49 6.77 1.69
CA ASN A 43 -11.65 7.28 2.42
C ASN A 43 -12.42 8.31 1.57
N SER A 44 -11.73 9.19 0.85
CA SER A 44 -12.37 10.14 -0.07
C SER A 44 -13.10 9.45 -1.22
N TRP A 45 -12.58 8.34 -1.76
CA TRP A 45 -13.27 7.54 -2.78
C TRP A 45 -14.50 6.83 -2.22
N LEU A 46 -14.40 6.31 -1.00
CA LEU A 46 -15.51 5.64 -0.32
C LEU A 46 -16.58 6.60 0.21
N GLY A 47 -16.27 7.89 0.33
CA GLY A 47 -17.19 8.91 0.84
C GLY A 47 -18.53 8.97 0.08
N GLY A 48 -18.53 8.72 -1.23
CA GLY A 48 -19.77 8.65 -2.02
C GLY A 48 -20.69 7.48 -1.65
N PHE A 49 -20.17 6.48 -0.96
CA PHE A 49 -20.88 5.26 -0.53
C PHE A 49 -21.07 5.19 0.99
N GLU A 50 -20.78 6.29 1.71
CA GLU A 50 -20.80 6.31 3.18
C GLU A 50 -22.14 5.84 3.74
N ALA A 51 -23.26 6.24 3.13
CA ALA A 51 -24.60 5.91 3.62
C ALA A 51 -24.84 4.38 3.68
N GLN A 52 -24.29 3.63 2.73
CA GLN A 52 -24.38 2.17 2.68
C GLN A 52 -23.31 1.52 3.56
N LEU A 53 -22.08 2.01 3.50
CA LEU A 53 -20.96 1.48 4.27
C LEU A 53 -21.18 1.61 5.78
N ARG A 54 -21.79 2.71 6.22
CA ARG A 54 -22.10 2.98 7.63
C ARG A 54 -23.15 2.02 8.22
N GLN A 55 -23.93 1.36 7.38
CA GLN A 55 -24.92 0.36 7.82
C GLN A 55 -24.30 -1.03 8.02
N MET A 56 -23.05 -1.23 7.61
CA MET A 56 -22.36 -2.51 7.73
C MET A 56 -21.82 -2.73 9.15
N SER A 57 -21.76 -4.00 9.59
CA SER A 57 -20.95 -4.38 10.73
C SER A 57 -19.46 -4.20 10.40
N ALA A 58 -18.61 -4.07 11.41
CA ALA A 58 -17.16 -3.99 11.21
C ALA A 58 -16.61 -5.17 10.38
N VAL A 59 -17.12 -6.39 10.63
CA VAL A 59 -16.70 -7.60 9.89
C VAL A 59 -17.10 -7.52 8.42
N ASN A 60 -18.32 -7.06 8.13
CA ASN A 60 -18.80 -6.95 6.75
C ASN A 60 -18.05 -5.85 5.99
N TYR A 61 -17.76 -4.73 6.66
CA TYR A 61 -16.97 -3.65 6.09
C TYR A 61 -15.54 -4.11 5.76
N ASP A 62 -14.90 -4.84 6.67
CA ASP A 62 -13.56 -5.38 6.46
C ASP A 62 -13.50 -6.34 5.27
N LEU A 63 -14.44 -7.30 5.20
CA LEU A 63 -14.56 -8.21 4.06
C LEU A 63 -14.81 -7.46 2.75
N PHE A 64 -15.68 -6.45 2.77
CA PHE A 64 -15.97 -5.62 1.60
C PHE A 64 -14.71 -4.90 1.09
N VAL A 65 -13.97 -4.23 1.98
CA VAL A 65 -12.74 -3.52 1.61
C VAL A 65 -11.68 -4.51 1.09
N HIS A 66 -11.58 -5.69 1.70
CA HIS A 66 -10.65 -6.73 1.26
C HIS A 66 -10.95 -7.18 -0.18
N VAL A 67 -12.20 -7.53 -0.47
CA VAL A 67 -12.63 -7.95 -1.82
C VAL A 67 -12.47 -6.82 -2.83
N LEU A 68 -12.83 -5.58 -2.46
CA LEU A 68 -12.66 -4.41 -3.31
C LEU A 68 -11.18 -4.22 -3.71
N MET A 69 -10.26 -4.33 -2.75
CA MET A 69 -8.83 -4.19 -3.00
C MET A 69 -8.26 -5.35 -3.83
N MET A 70 -8.74 -6.57 -3.59
CA MET A 70 -8.36 -7.75 -4.39
C MET A 70 -8.72 -7.55 -5.87
N LEU A 71 -9.97 -7.20 -6.16
CA LEU A 71 -10.42 -6.95 -7.54
C LEU A 71 -9.70 -5.77 -8.19
N TYR A 72 -9.42 -4.72 -7.41
CA TYR A 72 -8.64 -3.60 -7.90
C TYR A 72 -7.21 -4.01 -8.25
N ALA A 73 -6.55 -4.79 -7.40
CA ALA A 73 -5.20 -5.29 -7.62
C ALA A 73 -5.12 -6.13 -8.90
N GLU A 74 -6.04 -7.08 -9.10
CA GLU A 74 -6.12 -7.89 -10.32
C GLU A 74 -6.28 -7.03 -11.57
N ARG A 75 -7.16 -6.02 -11.53
CA ARG A 75 -7.35 -5.08 -12.63
C ARG A 75 -6.08 -4.29 -12.93
N VAL A 76 -5.39 -3.79 -11.89
CA VAL A 76 -4.15 -3.03 -12.06
C VAL A 76 -3.05 -3.92 -12.63
N GLN A 77 -2.90 -5.14 -12.13
CA GLN A 77 -1.93 -6.11 -12.65
C GLN A 77 -2.16 -6.38 -14.14
N ALA A 78 -3.39 -6.71 -14.54
CA ALA A 78 -3.73 -6.93 -15.95
C ALA A 78 -3.44 -5.69 -16.83
N HIS A 79 -3.56 -4.47 -16.29
CA HIS A 79 -3.21 -3.25 -17.01
C HIS A 79 -1.70 -3.03 -17.11
N VAL A 80 -0.96 -3.34 -16.06
CA VAL A 80 0.51 -3.29 -16.03
C VAL A 80 1.11 -4.28 -17.03
N GLU A 81 0.60 -5.52 -17.06
CA GLU A 81 0.96 -6.57 -18.02
C GLU A 81 0.73 -6.09 -19.47
N LYS A 82 -0.46 -5.55 -19.78
CA LYS A 82 -0.77 -5.00 -21.11
C LYS A 82 0.19 -3.89 -21.53
N LYS A 83 0.64 -3.08 -20.58
CA LYS A 83 1.59 -1.98 -20.82
C LYS A 83 3.06 -2.41 -20.79
N LYS A 84 3.35 -3.68 -20.49
CA LYS A 84 4.71 -4.19 -20.25
C LYS A 84 5.48 -3.34 -19.22
N GLN A 85 4.76 -2.81 -18.23
CA GLN A 85 5.33 -2.00 -17.14
C GLN A 85 5.61 -2.85 -15.90
N GLU A 86 5.76 -4.16 -16.10
CA GLU A 86 6.10 -5.08 -15.02
C GLU A 86 7.40 -4.66 -14.34
N LEU A 87 7.44 -4.85 -13.03
CA LEU A 87 8.63 -4.62 -12.24
C LEU A 87 9.66 -5.67 -12.63
N ASN A 88 10.87 -5.23 -12.99
CA ASN A 88 11.91 -6.11 -13.48
C ASN A 88 12.45 -7.06 -12.39
N GLU A 89 13.11 -8.14 -12.80
CA GLU A 89 13.79 -9.08 -11.89
C GLU A 89 14.79 -8.38 -10.96
N GLU A 90 15.43 -7.32 -11.44
CA GLU A 90 16.34 -6.50 -10.63
C GLU A 90 15.60 -5.79 -9.47
N PHE A 91 14.36 -5.35 -9.68
CA PHE A 91 13.52 -4.81 -8.62
C PHE A 91 13.20 -5.88 -7.59
N TRP A 92 12.76 -7.07 -8.05
CA TRP A 92 12.38 -8.15 -7.15
C TRP A 92 13.55 -8.71 -6.35
N SER A 93 14.72 -8.91 -6.97
CA SER A 93 15.95 -9.33 -6.28
C SER A 93 16.39 -8.34 -5.19
N LYS A 94 16.26 -7.03 -5.45
CA LYS A 94 16.51 -5.99 -4.44
C LYS A 94 15.42 -5.93 -3.36
N ALA A 95 14.19 -6.34 -3.68
CA ALA A 95 13.06 -6.34 -2.75
C ALA A 95 13.09 -7.53 -1.78
N THR A 96 13.58 -8.69 -2.24
CA THR A 96 13.72 -9.92 -1.44
C THR A 96 15.02 -9.97 -0.63
N GLY A 97 16.00 -9.14 -0.98
CA GLY A 97 17.29 -9.06 -0.26
C GLY A 97 18.32 -10.10 -0.72
N ASP A 98 18.18 -10.61 -1.95
CA ASP A 98 19.10 -11.59 -2.55
C ASP A 98 20.39 -10.95 -3.13
N LEU A 99 20.66 -9.69 -2.82
CA LEU A 99 21.86 -8.91 -3.15
C LEU A 99 22.37 -8.12 -1.94
#